data_AF-A0A4P9A2P7-F1
#
_entry.id   AF-A0A4P9A2P7-F1
#
_cell.length_a   1.000
_cell.length_b   1.000
_cell.length_c   1.000
_cell.angle_alpha   90.00
_cell.angle_beta   90.00
_cell.angle_gamma   90.00
#
_symmetry.space_group_name_H-M   'P 1'
#
loop_
_entity.id
_entity.type
_entity.pdbx_description
1 polymer ?
#
loop_
_entity_poly.entity_id
_entity_poly.type
_entity_poly.pdbx_seq_one_letter_code
_entity_poly.pdbx_strand_id
1 'polypeptide(L)'
;MSVKVDIKALLESGVHFGHKTSRWHPKMAPYIHSKRQDSHIIDLVKTVEALDKALPELTKIAGSGRKVLFVGTKKQAKDVVRQAAEKINQPYVVERWIGGMLTNGSTITQQIKKLKNLEKRMASGDLEKRYNKLEVQRFQEEIDSLNIKYGGIKDLMGKPGAVVVVDALTDANAVREAQTLGVPVFAIVDTNVNPTGIDYVIPGNDDAIKGVQLLLDYFTEAVAEGAGSVKTEEKPVKKRRNRMGVSVDDIKKLRELTGVGLTDAKKALVEADGDFDKALEEMRKKGLTKAEKKGDREAREGLIESYVHSGRIGVIVEVNCETDFVARLDDFKTLAHEIAMQIAAMNPKYASTEDIPAEEMERVKAELMVSEALASKPEEMREKIVTGQLNKHFAEQVLMSQTYILDDSKTVEQHIKEAIAKLGENIVVRQFKRIELGVSE
;
A
#
# COMPACT_ATOMS: atom_id res chain seq x y z
N MET A 1 -11.87 0.29 24.07
CA MET A 1 -13.03 1.16 23.81
C MET A 1 -13.84 0.45 22.74
N SER A 2 -15.05 0.00 23.02
CA SER A 2 -15.85 -0.78 22.05
C SER A 2 -16.04 -0.01 20.74
N VAL A 3 -15.76 -0.67 19.61
CA VAL A 3 -16.07 -0.17 18.25
C VAL A 3 -17.53 0.32 18.20
N LYS A 4 -17.72 1.57 17.82
CA LYS A 4 -19.05 2.20 17.80
C LYS A 4 -19.69 2.05 16.43
N VAL A 5 -20.81 1.34 16.38
CA VAL A 5 -21.60 1.16 15.16
C VAL A 5 -22.53 2.35 14.95
N ASP A 6 -22.55 2.90 13.74
CA ASP A 6 -23.46 3.99 13.37
C ASP A 6 -24.55 3.48 12.41
N ILE A 7 -25.79 3.44 12.91
CA ILE A 7 -26.96 3.02 12.12
C ILE A 7 -27.21 3.93 10.91
N LYS A 8 -26.86 5.23 11.01
CA LYS A 8 -27.00 6.16 9.90
C LYS A 8 -26.04 5.83 8.77
N ALA A 9 -24.78 5.50 9.10
CA ALA A 9 -23.79 5.03 8.14
C ALA A 9 -24.20 3.71 7.47
N LEU A 10 -24.82 2.77 8.21
CA LEU A 10 -25.38 1.53 7.65
C LEU A 10 -26.52 1.80 6.65
N LEU A 11 -27.37 2.79 6.93
CA LEU A 11 -28.44 3.20 6.04
C LEU A 11 -27.88 3.82 4.75
N GLU A 12 -26.97 4.79 4.87
CA GLU A 12 -26.36 5.53 3.75
C GLU A 12 -25.51 4.64 2.84
N SER A 13 -24.86 3.61 3.40
CA SER A 13 -24.04 2.65 2.65
C SER A 13 -24.85 1.53 1.98
N GLY A 14 -26.16 1.45 2.22
CA GLY A 14 -27.06 0.51 1.55
C GLY A 14 -27.09 -0.91 2.15
N VAL A 15 -26.67 -1.09 3.40
CA VAL A 15 -26.68 -2.39 4.11
C VAL A 15 -28.10 -2.95 4.29
N HIS A 16 -29.11 -2.08 4.33
CA HIS A 16 -30.50 -2.43 4.55
C HIS A 16 -31.22 -3.05 3.34
N PHE A 17 -30.63 -2.97 2.14
CA PHE A 17 -31.26 -3.54 0.95
C PHE A 17 -31.04 -5.05 0.91
N GLY A 18 -32.12 -5.83 0.87
CA GLY A 18 -32.06 -7.26 0.64
C GLY A 18 -32.45 -7.64 -0.79
N HIS A 19 -32.41 -8.95 -1.05
CA HIS A 19 -32.82 -9.54 -2.32
C HIS A 19 -34.34 -9.49 -2.57
N LYS A 20 -34.72 -9.88 -3.80
CA LYS A 20 -36.12 -10.04 -4.21
C LYS A 20 -36.89 -11.03 -3.33
N THR A 21 -38.18 -10.80 -3.16
CA THR A 21 -39.09 -11.66 -2.38
C THR A 21 -39.19 -13.11 -2.87
N SER A 22 -38.82 -13.38 -4.12
CA SER A 22 -38.76 -14.73 -4.69
C SER A 22 -37.48 -15.50 -4.34
N ARG A 23 -36.44 -14.82 -3.86
CA ARG A 23 -35.11 -15.40 -3.56
C ARG A 23 -34.82 -15.55 -2.07
N TRP A 24 -35.69 -15.05 -1.21
CA TRP A 24 -35.45 -15.04 0.23
C TRP A 24 -35.52 -16.45 0.84
N HIS A 25 -34.84 -16.63 1.95
CA HIS A 25 -34.87 -17.85 2.75
C HIS A 25 -35.77 -17.64 3.99
N PRO A 26 -36.74 -18.53 4.29
CA PRO A 26 -37.71 -18.32 5.36
C PRO A 26 -37.12 -18.08 6.75
N LYS A 27 -35.95 -18.67 7.04
CA LYS A 27 -35.25 -18.47 8.33
C LYS A 27 -34.65 -17.07 8.50
N MET A 28 -34.62 -16.24 7.45
CA MET A 28 -34.27 -14.83 7.56
C MET A 28 -35.42 -13.94 8.02
N ALA A 29 -36.64 -14.47 8.18
CA ALA A 29 -37.80 -13.71 8.64
C ALA A 29 -37.54 -12.82 9.88
N PRO A 30 -36.82 -13.28 10.93
CA PRO A 30 -36.57 -12.45 12.12
C PRO A 30 -35.69 -11.22 11.88
N TYR A 31 -34.96 -11.18 10.75
CA TYR A 31 -34.01 -10.13 10.39
C TYR A 31 -34.54 -9.19 9.31
N ILE A 32 -35.76 -9.43 8.81
CA ILE A 32 -36.39 -8.67 7.74
C ILE A 32 -37.43 -7.73 8.36
N HIS A 33 -37.26 -6.43 8.15
CA HIS A 33 -38.17 -5.41 8.65
C HIS A 33 -39.44 -5.31 7.78
N SER A 34 -39.28 -5.16 6.46
CA SER A 34 -40.41 -4.97 5.55
C SER A 34 -40.09 -5.38 4.11
N LYS A 35 -41.03 -5.15 3.19
CA LYS A 35 -40.89 -5.39 1.74
C LYS A 35 -41.26 -4.10 1.00
N ARG A 36 -40.47 -3.72 0.00
CA ARG A 36 -40.72 -2.54 -0.86
C ARG A 36 -40.38 -2.88 -2.30
N GLN A 37 -41.31 -2.65 -3.23
CA GLN A 37 -41.10 -2.89 -4.67
C GLN A 37 -40.44 -4.25 -4.97
N ASP A 38 -41.03 -5.31 -4.41
CA ASP A 38 -40.59 -6.71 -4.52
C ASP A 38 -39.21 -7.05 -3.96
N SER A 39 -38.57 -6.15 -3.21
CA SER A 39 -37.32 -6.41 -2.49
C SER A 39 -37.54 -6.37 -0.99
N HIS A 40 -36.80 -7.21 -0.27
CA HIS A 40 -36.81 -7.19 1.19
C HIS A 40 -35.96 -6.04 1.74
N ILE A 41 -36.38 -5.49 2.87
CA ILE A 41 -35.60 -4.52 3.64
C ILE A 41 -35.16 -5.21 4.93
N ILE A 42 -33.85 -5.27 5.14
CA ILE A 42 -33.21 -5.84 6.32
C ILE A 42 -33.37 -4.85 7.49
N ASP A 43 -33.67 -5.38 8.67
CA ASP A 43 -33.78 -4.58 9.89
C ASP A 43 -32.40 -4.17 10.41
N LEU A 44 -32.05 -2.89 10.22
CA LEU A 44 -30.76 -2.36 10.68
C LEU A 44 -30.63 -2.34 12.21
N VAL A 45 -31.73 -2.34 12.97
CA VAL A 45 -31.66 -2.47 14.43
C VAL A 45 -31.09 -3.84 14.79
N LYS A 46 -31.53 -4.89 14.07
CA LYS A 46 -30.98 -6.24 14.23
C LYS A 46 -29.52 -6.33 13.78
N THR A 47 -29.14 -5.59 12.75
CA THR A 47 -27.73 -5.47 12.33
C THR A 47 -26.87 -4.88 13.44
N VAL A 48 -27.31 -3.78 14.05
CA VAL A 48 -26.58 -3.14 15.17
C VAL A 48 -26.51 -4.07 16.38
N GLU A 49 -27.64 -4.66 16.81
CA GLU A 49 -27.67 -5.63 17.92
C GLU A 49 -26.73 -6.83 17.69
N ALA A 50 -26.60 -7.28 16.44
CA ALA A 50 -25.69 -8.36 16.07
C ALA A 50 -24.23 -7.92 16.13
N LEU A 51 -23.90 -6.75 15.60
CA LEU A 51 -22.55 -6.18 15.64
C LEU A 51 -22.09 -5.91 17.08
N ASP A 52 -22.97 -5.38 17.93
CA ASP A 52 -22.68 -5.13 19.35
C ASP A 52 -22.30 -6.41 20.12
N LYS A 53 -22.79 -7.57 19.68
CA LYS A 53 -22.41 -8.88 20.23
C LYS A 53 -21.16 -9.46 19.55
N ALA A 54 -21.04 -9.28 18.25
CA ALA A 54 -19.99 -9.87 17.43
C ALA A 54 -18.62 -9.21 17.64
N LEU A 55 -18.57 -7.87 17.60
CA LEU A 55 -17.32 -7.12 17.62
C LEU A 55 -16.52 -7.36 18.92
N PRO A 56 -17.12 -7.35 20.13
CA PRO A 56 -16.37 -7.62 21.35
C PRO A 56 -15.77 -9.03 21.41
N GLU A 57 -16.48 -10.06 20.93
CA GLU A 57 -15.91 -11.42 20.90
C GLU A 57 -14.78 -11.51 19.86
N LEU A 58 -14.92 -10.84 18.71
CA LEU A 58 -13.87 -10.78 17.70
C LEU A 58 -12.60 -10.09 18.24
N THR A 59 -12.75 -8.98 18.97
CA THR A 59 -11.67 -8.28 19.69
C THR A 59 -10.99 -9.19 20.70
N LYS A 60 -11.75 -9.95 21.48
CA LYS A 60 -11.21 -10.92 22.47
C LYS A 60 -10.45 -12.06 21.79
N ILE A 61 -10.95 -12.59 20.68
CA ILE A 61 -10.27 -13.63 19.90
C ILE A 61 -8.94 -13.09 19.35
N ALA A 62 -8.95 -11.89 18.76
CA ALA A 62 -7.73 -11.25 18.27
C ALA A 62 -6.74 -10.95 19.41
N GLY A 63 -7.22 -10.52 20.58
CA GLY A 63 -6.41 -10.28 21.78
C GLY A 63 -5.81 -11.55 22.39
N SER A 64 -6.30 -12.74 22.03
CA SER A 64 -5.63 -14.01 22.38
C SER A 64 -4.41 -14.31 21.50
N GLY A 65 -4.07 -13.43 20.55
CA GLY A 65 -2.99 -13.61 19.58
C GLY A 65 -3.33 -14.57 18.43
N ARG A 66 -4.58 -15.06 18.36
CA ARG A 66 -5.03 -15.93 17.27
C ARG A 66 -5.42 -15.11 16.05
N LYS A 67 -5.06 -15.61 14.87
CA LYS A 67 -5.39 -14.98 13.58
C LYS A 67 -6.87 -15.13 13.24
N VAL A 68 -7.44 -14.12 12.60
CA VAL A 68 -8.81 -14.10 12.09
C VAL A 68 -8.75 -14.25 10.58
N LEU A 69 -9.44 -15.26 10.03
CA LEU A 69 -9.45 -15.52 8.59
C LEU A 69 -10.61 -14.78 7.92
N PHE A 70 -10.31 -13.90 6.96
CA PHE A 70 -11.33 -13.20 6.19
C PHE A 70 -11.64 -13.94 4.88
N VAL A 71 -12.92 -14.15 4.56
CA VAL A 71 -13.37 -14.91 3.40
C VAL A 71 -14.40 -14.11 2.62
N GLY A 72 -14.16 -13.93 1.33
CA GLY A 72 -15.14 -13.35 0.42
C GLY A 72 -14.75 -13.60 -1.03
N THR A 73 -15.36 -14.59 -1.64
CA THR A 73 -15.01 -15.04 -3.01
C THR A 73 -15.87 -14.40 -4.11
N LYS A 74 -16.96 -13.74 -3.71
CA LYS A 74 -17.85 -12.97 -4.58
C LYS A 74 -17.08 -11.84 -5.27
N LYS A 75 -17.34 -11.60 -6.56
CA LYS A 75 -16.59 -10.64 -7.39
C LYS A 75 -16.48 -9.24 -6.76
N GLN A 76 -17.57 -8.76 -6.17
CA GLN A 76 -17.67 -7.45 -5.51
C GLN A 76 -16.88 -7.38 -4.19
N ALA A 77 -16.67 -8.52 -3.53
CA ALA A 77 -16.04 -8.60 -2.22
C ALA A 77 -14.52 -8.83 -2.29
N LYS A 78 -14.00 -9.39 -3.40
CA LYS A 78 -12.60 -9.85 -3.48
C LYS A 78 -11.58 -8.79 -3.07
N ASP A 79 -11.64 -7.62 -3.71
CA ASP A 79 -10.64 -6.58 -3.50
C ASP A 79 -10.80 -5.91 -2.13
N VAL A 80 -12.04 -5.68 -1.70
CA VAL A 80 -12.35 -5.07 -0.40
C VAL A 80 -11.89 -5.98 0.75
N VAL A 81 -12.16 -7.28 0.66
CA VAL A 81 -11.73 -8.27 1.66
C VAL A 81 -10.21 -8.40 1.70
N ARG A 82 -9.55 -8.44 0.53
CA ARG A 82 -8.09 -8.47 0.44
C ARG A 82 -7.48 -7.27 1.14
N GLN A 83 -7.90 -6.06 0.76
CA GLN A 83 -7.38 -4.81 1.32
C GLN A 83 -7.63 -4.72 2.83
N ALA A 84 -8.83 -5.06 3.28
CA ALA A 84 -9.20 -5.06 4.69
C ALA A 84 -8.30 -5.98 5.52
N ALA A 85 -8.07 -7.21 5.06
CA ALA A 85 -7.25 -8.19 5.77
C ALA A 85 -5.76 -7.84 5.73
N GLU A 86 -5.23 -7.38 4.59
CA GLU A 86 -3.83 -6.98 4.43
C GLU A 86 -3.47 -5.78 5.31
N LYS A 87 -4.37 -4.80 5.41
CA LYS A 87 -4.22 -3.60 6.26
C LYS A 87 -3.92 -3.96 7.72
N ILE A 88 -4.50 -5.05 8.23
CA ILE A 88 -4.31 -5.53 9.61
C ILE A 88 -3.48 -6.82 9.71
N ASN A 89 -2.79 -7.20 8.62
CA ASN A 89 -1.94 -8.39 8.54
C ASN A 89 -2.64 -9.68 9.02
N GLN A 90 -3.88 -9.86 8.57
CA GLN A 90 -4.69 -11.05 8.81
C GLN A 90 -4.77 -11.91 7.54
N PRO A 91 -4.92 -13.24 7.67
CA PRO A 91 -5.05 -14.12 6.53
C PRO A 91 -6.41 -13.92 5.84
N TYR A 92 -6.44 -14.18 4.53
CA TYR A 92 -7.65 -14.04 3.72
C TYR A 92 -7.77 -15.11 2.62
N VAL A 93 -9.01 -15.31 2.15
CA VAL A 93 -9.34 -16.08 0.94
C VAL A 93 -10.35 -15.30 0.11
N VAL A 94 -9.94 -14.86 -1.07
CA VAL A 94 -10.76 -14.02 -1.97
C VAL A 94 -11.02 -14.65 -3.33
N GLU A 95 -10.33 -15.75 -3.65
CA GLU A 95 -10.48 -16.42 -4.94
C GLU A 95 -11.50 -17.55 -4.85
N ARG A 96 -11.07 -18.80 -4.83
CA ARG A 96 -11.99 -19.93 -4.68
C ARG A 96 -11.66 -20.65 -3.38
N TRP A 97 -12.67 -20.88 -2.55
CA TRP A 97 -12.52 -21.78 -1.41
C TRP A 97 -12.26 -23.20 -1.91
N ILE A 98 -11.07 -23.72 -1.62
CA ILE A 98 -10.71 -25.11 -1.92
C ILE A 98 -11.21 -25.96 -0.75
N GLY A 99 -12.08 -26.92 -1.04
CA GLY A 99 -12.59 -27.83 -0.02
C GLY A 99 -11.46 -28.53 0.73
N GLY A 100 -11.54 -28.55 2.05
CA GLY A 100 -10.48 -29.04 2.93
C GLY A 100 -9.46 -27.98 3.33
N MET A 101 -9.68 -26.70 3.00
CA MET A 101 -8.79 -25.60 3.38
C MET A 101 -8.52 -25.55 4.90
N LEU A 102 -9.53 -25.83 5.72
CA LEU A 102 -9.39 -25.89 7.17
C LEU A 102 -9.36 -27.33 7.68
N THR A 103 -10.22 -28.21 7.16
CA THR A 103 -10.37 -29.57 7.68
C THR A 103 -9.24 -30.50 7.26
N ASN A 104 -8.59 -30.24 6.11
CA ASN A 104 -7.45 -30.99 5.60
C ASN A 104 -6.16 -30.14 5.60
N GLY A 105 -5.86 -29.55 6.76
CA GLY A 105 -4.72 -28.64 6.93
C GLY A 105 -3.35 -29.25 6.56
N SER A 106 -3.18 -30.57 6.62
CA SER A 106 -1.91 -31.23 6.26
C SER A 106 -1.60 -31.11 4.76
N THR A 107 -2.59 -31.40 3.90
CA THR A 107 -2.45 -31.24 2.44
C THR A 107 -2.26 -29.77 2.05
N ILE A 108 -3.02 -28.87 2.68
CA ILE A 108 -2.90 -27.43 2.42
C ILE A 108 -1.51 -26.90 2.82
N THR A 109 -1.00 -27.34 3.98
CA THR A 109 0.36 -26.99 4.42
C THR A 109 1.42 -27.49 3.45
N GLN A 110 1.24 -28.68 2.85
CA GLN A 110 2.14 -29.19 1.82
C GLN A 110 2.13 -28.32 0.56
N GLN A 111 0.96 -27.86 0.12
CA GLN A 111 0.83 -26.95 -1.03
C GLN A 111 1.48 -25.59 -0.75
N ILE A 112 1.26 -25.02 0.44
CA ILE A 112 1.91 -23.77 0.87
C ILE A 112 3.43 -23.95 0.94
N LYS A 113 3.92 -25.09 1.43
CA LYS A 113 5.37 -25.40 1.47
C LYS A 113 5.95 -25.51 0.07
N LYS A 114 5.22 -26.12 -0.88
CA LYS A 114 5.60 -26.20 -2.28
C LYS A 114 5.71 -24.79 -2.89
N LEU A 115 4.69 -23.96 -2.69
CA LEU A 115 4.67 -22.56 -3.13
C LEU A 115 5.90 -21.80 -2.60
N LYS A 116 6.12 -21.80 -1.28
CA LYS A 116 7.27 -21.11 -0.65
C LYS A 116 8.62 -21.62 -1.17
N ASN A 117 8.71 -22.91 -1.52
CA ASN A 117 9.92 -23.47 -2.13
C ASN A 117 10.15 -22.97 -3.56
N LEU A 118 9.10 -22.98 -4.38
CA LEU A 118 9.16 -22.49 -5.77
C LEU A 118 9.52 -21.00 -5.81
N GLU A 119 8.86 -20.17 -5.00
CA GLU A 119 9.18 -18.73 -4.88
C GLU A 119 10.63 -18.50 -4.48
N LYS A 120 11.14 -19.26 -3.49
CA LYS A 120 12.54 -19.16 -3.05
C LYS A 120 13.51 -19.54 -4.18
N ARG A 121 13.23 -20.62 -4.91
CA ARG A 121 14.09 -21.10 -6.00
C ARG A 121 14.09 -20.13 -7.17
N MET A 122 12.92 -19.58 -7.52
CA MET A 122 12.76 -18.54 -8.54
C MET A 122 13.56 -17.30 -8.16
N ALA A 123 13.37 -16.76 -6.95
CA ALA A 123 14.07 -15.57 -6.47
C ALA A 123 15.59 -15.76 -6.36
N SER A 124 16.06 -16.98 -6.11
CA SER A 124 17.51 -17.29 -6.06
C SER A 124 18.17 -17.47 -7.42
N GLY A 125 17.40 -17.48 -8.51
CA GLY A 125 17.89 -17.82 -9.86
C GLY A 125 18.30 -19.29 -10.04
N ASP A 126 17.98 -20.18 -9.08
CA ASP A 126 18.27 -21.63 -9.19
C ASP A 126 17.52 -22.26 -10.36
N LEU A 127 16.29 -21.82 -10.62
CA LEU A 127 15.48 -22.33 -11.72
C LEU A 127 16.03 -21.90 -13.08
N GLU A 128 16.40 -20.63 -13.22
CA GLU A 128 16.98 -20.08 -14.45
C GLU A 128 18.32 -20.73 -14.83
N LYS A 129 19.11 -21.14 -13.83
CA LYS A 129 20.39 -21.82 -14.06
C LYS A 129 20.25 -23.28 -14.48
N ARG A 130 19.17 -23.95 -14.08
CA ARG A 130 19.00 -25.41 -14.26
C ARG A 130 18.07 -25.80 -15.39
N TYR A 131 17.14 -24.92 -15.76
CA TYR A 131 16.06 -25.22 -16.68
C TYR A 131 16.05 -24.25 -17.85
N ASN A 132 15.41 -24.65 -18.95
CA ASN A 132 15.26 -23.78 -20.11
C ASN A 132 14.21 -22.68 -19.84
N LYS A 133 14.19 -21.64 -20.68
CA LYS A 133 13.28 -20.49 -20.53
C LYS A 133 11.80 -20.88 -20.45
N LEU A 134 11.38 -21.90 -21.21
CA LEU A 134 9.99 -22.39 -21.20
C LEU A 134 9.63 -23.09 -19.89
N GLU A 135 10.54 -23.88 -19.33
CA GLU A 135 10.33 -24.55 -18.04
C GLU A 135 10.33 -23.54 -16.88
N VAL A 136 11.21 -22.54 -16.92
CA VAL A 136 11.21 -21.42 -15.97
C VAL A 136 9.87 -20.68 -16.01
N GLN A 137 9.35 -20.40 -17.21
CA GLN A 137 8.04 -19.80 -17.38
C GLN A 137 6.93 -20.68 -16.78
N ARG A 138 6.97 -22.01 -16.99
CA ARG A 138 5.99 -22.93 -16.38
C ARG A 138 6.03 -22.91 -14.85
N PHE A 139 7.23 -22.79 -14.25
CA PHE A 139 7.34 -22.62 -12.80
C PHE A 139 6.76 -21.29 -12.34
N GLN A 140 6.93 -20.21 -13.11
CA GLN A 140 6.29 -18.92 -12.80
C GLN A 140 4.76 -19.02 -12.86
N GLU A 141 4.21 -19.61 -13.92
CA GLU A 141 2.76 -19.86 -14.04
C GLU A 141 2.22 -20.72 -12.88
N GLU A 142 2.99 -21.71 -12.44
CA GLU A 142 2.66 -22.52 -11.28
C GLU A 142 2.67 -21.69 -9.98
N ILE A 143 3.69 -20.85 -9.76
CA ILE A 143 3.77 -19.92 -8.63
C ILE A 143 2.55 -19.00 -8.62
N ASP A 144 2.21 -18.40 -9.76
CA ASP A 144 1.08 -17.48 -9.89
C ASP A 144 -0.25 -18.20 -9.58
N SER A 145 -0.45 -19.40 -10.13
CA SER A 145 -1.62 -20.23 -9.85
C SER A 145 -1.75 -20.60 -8.37
N LEU A 146 -0.62 -20.90 -7.72
CA LEU A 146 -0.59 -21.23 -6.30
C LEU A 146 -0.80 -19.99 -5.42
N ASN A 147 -0.27 -18.84 -5.80
CA ASN A 147 -0.47 -17.57 -5.09
C ASN A 147 -1.92 -17.10 -5.15
N ILE A 148 -2.59 -17.26 -6.30
CA ILE A 148 -4.04 -17.03 -6.42
C ILE A 148 -4.83 -17.86 -5.41
N LYS A 149 -4.45 -19.12 -5.18
CA LYS A 149 -5.18 -20.05 -4.31
C LYS A 149 -4.82 -19.93 -2.83
N TYR A 150 -3.54 -19.73 -2.52
CA TYR A 150 -3.00 -19.89 -1.17
C TYR A 150 -2.24 -18.67 -0.66
N GLY A 151 -2.03 -17.64 -1.48
CA GLY A 151 -1.23 -16.46 -1.13
C GLY A 151 -1.74 -15.76 0.14
N GLY A 152 -3.06 -15.63 0.29
CA GLY A 152 -3.68 -15.00 1.45
C GLY A 152 -3.63 -15.82 2.75
N ILE A 153 -3.30 -17.12 2.68
CA ILE A 153 -3.17 -18.00 3.85
C ILE A 153 -1.74 -18.53 4.04
N LYS A 154 -0.76 -18.04 3.26
CA LYS A 154 0.61 -18.55 3.26
C LYS A 154 1.29 -18.45 4.63
N ASP A 155 0.91 -17.45 5.42
CA ASP A 155 1.46 -17.16 6.75
C ASP A 155 0.51 -17.54 7.89
N LEU A 156 -0.61 -18.19 7.58
CA LEU A 156 -1.50 -18.78 8.58
C LEU A 156 -0.83 -20.03 9.18
N MET A 157 -0.42 -19.92 10.44
CA MET A 157 0.12 -21.05 11.18
C MET A 157 -1.00 -21.73 11.98
N GLY A 158 -1.38 -22.93 11.54
CA GLY A 158 -2.42 -23.72 12.21
C GLY A 158 -3.84 -23.23 11.93
N LYS A 159 -4.77 -23.53 12.85
CA LYS A 159 -6.19 -23.18 12.70
C LYS A 159 -6.42 -21.70 13.10
N PRO A 160 -7.26 -20.95 12.36
CA PRO A 160 -7.62 -19.60 12.75
C PRO A 160 -8.46 -19.60 14.04
N GLY A 161 -8.42 -18.48 14.77
CA GLY A 161 -9.24 -18.27 15.97
C GLY A 161 -10.70 -17.93 15.67
N ALA A 162 -10.96 -17.35 14.50
CA ALA A 162 -12.28 -17.03 13.97
C ALA A 162 -12.25 -16.97 12.45
N VAL A 163 -13.41 -17.11 11.81
CA VAL A 163 -13.61 -16.85 10.39
C VAL A 163 -14.64 -15.76 10.20
N VAL A 164 -14.29 -14.72 9.44
CA VAL A 164 -15.21 -13.67 8.97
C VAL A 164 -15.59 -13.98 7.52
N VAL A 165 -16.88 -14.08 7.21
CA VAL A 165 -17.40 -14.46 5.88
C VAL A 165 -18.32 -13.37 5.35
N VAL A 166 -18.06 -12.85 4.14
CA VAL A 166 -18.86 -11.77 3.54
C VAL A 166 -20.16 -12.27 2.90
N ASP A 167 -20.15 -13.47 2.31
CA ASP A 167 -21.35 -14.07 1.73
C ASP A 167 -21.39 -15.55 2.12
N ALA A 168 -22.21 -15.89 3.12
CA ALA A 168 -22.31 -17.25 3.62
C ALA A 168 -23.04 -18.23 2.66
N LEU A 169 -23.72 -17.74 1.61
CA LEU A 169 -24.29 -18.59 0.58
C LEU A 169 -23.21 -19.03 -0.42
N THR A 170 -22.43 -18.06 -0.93
CA THR A 170 -21.33 -18.33 -1.86
C THR A 170 -20.21 -19.14 -1.18
N ASP A 171 -19.85 -18.75 0.05
CA ASP A 171 -18.75 -19.35 0.82
C ASP A 171 -19.23 -20.40 1.85
N ALA A 172 -20.33 -21.10 1.55
CA ALA A 172 -20.93 -22.09 2.46
C ALA A 172 -19.99 -23.24 2.85
N ASN A 173 -19.01 -23.59 2.02
CA ASN A 173 -17.99 -24.58 2.36
C ASN A 173 -17.07 -24.09 3.48
N ALA A 174 -16.69 -22.81 3.47
CA ALA A 174 -15.86 -22.21 4.51
C ALA A 174 -16.58 -22.24 5.86
N VAL A 175 -17.87 -21.86 5.86
CA VAL A 175 -18.75 -21.92 7.03
C VAL A 175 -18.83 -23.34 7.59
N ARG A 176 -19.10 -24.35 6.74
CA ARG A 176 -19.22 -25.75 7.18
C ARG A 176 -17.91 -26.32 7.73
N GLU A 177 -16.78 -25.99 7.11
CA GLU A 177 -15.48 -26.44 7.60
C GLU A 177 -15.11 -25.79 8.94
N ALA A 178 -15.37 -24.49 9.10
CA ALA A 178 -15.14 -23.78 10.36
C ALA A 178 -16.00 -24.38 11.49
N GLN A 179 -17.30 -24.61 11.25
CA GLN A 179 -18.20 -25.29 12.18
C GLN A 179 -17.69 -26.66 12.59
N THR A 180 -17.27 -27.48 11.62
CA THR A 180 -16.75 -28.84 11.88
C THR A 180 -15.55 -28.82 12.82
N LEU A 181 -14.75 -27.75 12.79
CA LEU A 181 -13.57 -27.60 13.63
C LEU A 181 -13.81 -26.79 14.91
N GLY A 182 -15.05 -26.34 15.16
CA GLY A 182 -15.40 -25.48 16.29
C GLY A 182 -14.75 -24.09 16.22
N VAL A 183 -14.44 -23.61 15.02
CA VAL A 183 -13.96 -22.24 14.81
C VAL A 183 -15.17 -21.33 14.66
N PRO A 184 -15.31 -20.27 15.50
CA PRO A 184 -16.48 -19.39 15.47
C PRO A 184 -16.57 -18.64 14.13
N VAL A 185 -17.78 -18.60 13.59
CA VAL A 185 -18.10 -17.97 12.30
C VAL A 185 -18.86 -16.67 12.51
N PHE A 186 -18.30 -15.59 11.97
CA PHE A 186 -18.91 -14.27 11.88
C PHE A 186 -19.26 -14.04 10.43
N ALA A 187 -20.54 -13.92 10.09
CA ALA A 187 -20.92 -13.82 8.68
C ALA A 187 -21.90 -12.68 8.41
N ILE A 188 -21.70 -11.98 7.31
CA ILE A 188 -22.71 -11.12 6.72
C ILE A 188 -23.72 -12.03 6.01
N VAL A 189 -25.00 -11.81 6.29
CA VAL A 189 -26.09 -12.69 5.89
C VAL A 189 -27.20 -11.85 5.27
N ASP A 190 -27.35 -11.93 3.94
CA ASP A 190 -28.48 -11.37 3.23
C ASP A 190 -29.72 -12.30 3.36
N THR A 191 -30.87 -11.78 2.98
CA THR A 191 -32.21 -12.36 3.00
C THR A 191 -32.34 -13.72 2.31
N ASN A 192 -31.47 -14.09 1.37
CA ASN A 192 -31.46 -15.38 0.66
C ASN A 192 -30.62 -16.47 1.36
N VAL A 193 -29.90 -16.12 2.42
CA VAL A 193 -28.99 -17.04 3.12
C VAL A 193 -29.73 -17.79 4.22
N ASN A 194 -29.33 -19.05 4.47
CA ASN A 194 -29.77 -19.77 5.67
C ASN A 194 -28.83 -19.44 6.85
N PRO A 195 -29.28 -18.76 7.90
CA PRO A 195 -28.43 -18.35 9.03
C PRO A 195 -28.07 -19.51 9.98
N THR A 196 -28.56 -20.73 9.74
CA THR A 196 -28.36 -21.87 10.66
C THR A 196 -26.89 -22.24 10.76
N GLY A 197 -26.39 -22.34 12.00
CA GLY A 197 -25.02 -22.76 12.31
C GLY A 197 -23.98 -21.63 12.23
N ILE A 198 -24.36 -20.43 11.84
CA ILE A 198 -23.49 -19.25 11.94
C ILE A 198 -23.58 -18.75 13.38
N ASP A 199 -22.44 -18.64 14.07
CA ASP A 199 -22.40 -18.23 15.49
C ASP A 199 -22.80 -16.77 15.66
N TYR A 200 -22.27 -15.90 14.79
CA TYR A 200 -22.56 -14.47 14.76
C TYR A 200 -23.11 -14.12 13.38
N VAL A 201 -24.44 -14.00 13.31
CA VAL A 201 -25.17 -13.59 12.10
C VAL A 201 -25.25 -12.07 12.08
N ILE A 202 -24.67 -11.43 11.07
CA ILE A 202 -24.75 -9.98 10.85
C ILE A 202 -25.69 -9.77 9.64
N PRO A 203 -26.97 -9.44 9.87
CA PRO A 203 -27.89 -9.17 8.78
C PRO A 203 -27.43 -7.98 7.95
N GLY A 204 -27.29 -8.16 6.65
CA GLY A 204 -26.85 -7.07 5.78
C GLY A 204 -26.73 -7.46 4.32
N ASN A 205 -26.72 -6.44 3.46
CA ASN A 205 -26.50 -6.57 2.03
C ASN A 205 -25.05 -6.99 1.72
N ASP A 206 -24.88 -8.09 1.00
CA ASP A 206 -23.58 -8.61 0.57
C ASP A 206 -23.24 -8.26 -0.90
N ASP A 207 -24.11 -7.54 -1.61
CA ASP A 207 -23.92 -7.05 -2.99
C ASP A 207 -23.44 -5.59 -3.04
N ALA A 208 -23.80 -4.77 -2.04
CA ALA A 208 -23.43 -3.36 -2.00
C ALA A 208 -21.98 -3.19 -1.51
N ILE A 209 -21.07 -2.85 -2.42
CA ILE A 209 -19.63 -2.65 -2.14
C ILE A 209 -19.41 -1.71 -0.95
N LYS A 210 -20.11 -0.56 -0.91
CA LYS A 210 -19.99 0.41 0.20
C LYS A 210 -20.44 -0.17 1.55
N GLY A 211 -21.52 -0.95 1.54
CA GLY A 211 -22.02 -1.61 2.75
C GLY A 211 -21.08 -2.70 3.26
N VAL A 212 -20.59 -3.54 2.34
CA VAL A 212 -19.59 -4.58 2.66
C VAL A 212 -18.30 -3.95 3.21
N GLN A 213 -17.82 -2.86 2.59
CA GLN A 213 -16.65 -2.14 3.06
C GLN A 213 -16.84 -1.59 4.48
N LEU A 214 -17.98 -0.93 4.76
CA LEU A 214 -18.29 -0.42 6.09
C LEU A 214 -18.34 -1.54 7.15
N LEU A 215 -18.95 -2.68 6.84
CA LEU A 215 -19.00 -3.82 7.75
C LEU A 215 -17.60 -4.42 7.99
N LEU A 216 -16.79 -4.54 6.94
CA LEU A 216 -15.40 -4.97 7.04
C LEU A 216 -14.56 -3.99 7.86
N ASP A 217 -14.78 -2.68 7.71
CA ASP A 217 -14.09 -1.66 8.51
C ASP A 217 -14.35 -1.88 10.01
N TYR A 218 -15.62 -2.10 10.41
CA TYR A 218 -15.93 -2.45 11.81
C TYR A 218 -15.23 -3.72 12.29
N PHE A 219 -15.21 -4.78 11.47
CA PHE A 219 -14.49 -6.02 11.83
C PHE A 219 -12.98 -5.78 11.96
N THR A 220 -12.38 -5.03 11.03
CA THR A 220 -10.94 -4.76 11.07
C THR A 220 -10.54 -3.89 12.25
N GLU A 221 -11.36 -2.89 12.61
CA GLU A 221 -11.17 -2.06 13.79
C GLU A 221 -11.22 -2.92 15.06
N ALA A 222 -12.20 -3.81 15.19
CA ALA A 222 -12.33 -4.71 16.34
C ALA A 222 -11.12 -5.66 16.46
N VAL A 223 -10.64 -6.22 15.35
CA VAL A 223 -9.46 -7.09 15.33
C VAL A 223 -8.18 -6.31 15.66
N ALA A 224 -8.03 -5.09 15.12
CA ALA A 224 -6.88 -4.23 15.39
C ALA A 224 -6.84 -3.81 16.86
N GLU A 225 -7.98 -3.44 17.45
CA GLU A 225 -8.10 -3.13 18.87
C GLU A 225 -7.67 -4.32 19.73
N GLY A 226 -8.13 -5.53 19.38
CA GLY A 226 -7.78 -6.75 20.10
C GLY A 226 -6.28 -7.05 20.01
N ALA A 227 -5.70 -6.97 18.82
CA ALA A 227 -4.28 -7.20 18.59
C ALA A 227 -3.39 -6.15 19.28
N GLY A 228 -3.82 -4.89 19.36
CA GLY A 228 -3.12 -3.82 20.09
C GLY A 228 -3.31 -3.89 21.62
N SER A 229 -4.39 -4.50 22.10
CA SER A 229 -4.69 -4.67 23.53
C SER A 229 -3.96 -5.85 24.18
N VAL A 230 -3.13 -6.58 23.43
CA VAL A 230 -2.20 -7.56 23.99
C VAL A 230 -1.14 -6.81 24.81
N LYS A 231 -1.50 -6.46 26.05
CA LYS A 231 -0.53 -6.38 27.14
C LYS A 231 0.06 -7.77 27.25
N THR A 232 1.35 -7.87 27.01
CA THR A 232 2.15 -9.09 27.13
C THR A 232 2.05 -9.63 28.56
N GLU A 233 1.03 -10.41 28.89
CA GLU A 233 1.04 -11.25 30.08
C GLU A 233 1.96 -12.44 29.78
N GLU A 234 3.25 -12.25 30.03
CA GLU A 234 4.24 -13.30 30.00
C GLU A 234 3.95 -14.33 31.10
N LYS A 235 3.50 -15.52 30.74
CA LYS A 235 3.71 -16.71 31.58
C LYS A 235 5.21 -17.05 31.59
N PRO A 236 5.79 -17.43 32.74
CA PRO A 236 7.23 -17.47 32.91
C PRO A 236 7.83 -18.66 32.14
N VAL A 237 8.35 -18.38 30.96
CA VAL A 237 9.28 -19.29 30.27
C VAL A 237 10.69 -18.91 30.72
N LYS A 238 11.40 -19.90 31.25
CA LYS A 238 12.77 -19.78 31.77
C LYS A 238 13.64 -18.92 30.86
N LYS A 239 14.17 -17.83 31.44
CA LYS A 239 15.15 -16.91 30.86
C LYS A 239 16.21 -17.63 30.05
N ARG A 240 16.19 -17.42 28.73
CA ARG A 240 17.43 -17.25 27.97
C ARG A 240 17.62 -15.76 27.76
N ARG A 241 18.61 -15.20 28.45
CA ARG A 241 19.13 -13.85 28.20
C ARG A 241 19.44 -13.74 26.70
N ASN A 242 18.91 -12.72 26.04
CA ASN A 242 19.73 -12.03 25.05
C ASN A 242 19.44 -10.53 25.05
N ARG A 243 20.52 -9.78 24.88
CA ARG A 243 20.62 -8.32 24.94
C ARG A 243 19.98 -7.65 23.70
N MET A 244 19.72 -6.35 23.87
CA MET A 244 19.56 -5.28 22.86
C MET A 244 18.11 -4.90 22.50
N GLY A 245 17.75 -3.66 22.86
CA GLY A 245 16.41 -3.08 22.75
C GLY A 245 16.19 -2.39 21.42
N VAL A 246 15.64 -3.13 20.45
CA VAL A 246 15.11 -2.56 19.21
C VAL A 246 13.66 -3.01 19.08
N SER A 247 12.73 -2.05 19.08
CA SER A 247 11.30 -2.32 18.94
C SER A 247 10.96 -2.69 17.49
N VAL A 248 10.06 -3.66 17.32
CA VAL A 248 9.55 -4.06 16.00
C VAL A 248 8.74 -2.93 15.36
N ASP A 249 8.09 -2.10 16.18
CA ASP A 249 7.30 -0.97 15.69
C ASP A 249 8.20 0.17 15.19
N ASP A 250 9.32 0.40 15.85
CA ASP A 250 10.33 1.35 15.38
C ASP A 250 10.94 0.89 14.05
N ILE A 251 11.16 -0.43 13.87
CA ILE A 251 11.63 -0.98 12.58
C ILE A 251 10.62 -0.72 11.46
N LYS A 252 9.32 -0.93 11.73
CA LYS A 252 8.25 -0.70 10.74
C LYS A 252 8.12 0.77 10.39
N LYS A 253 8.08 1.63 11.41
CA LYS A 253 7.98 3.09 11.26
C LYS A 253 9.18 3.65 10.51
N LEU A 254 10.38 3.16 10.81
CA LEU A 254 11.60 3.57 10.11
C LEU A 254 11.57 3.13 8.64
N ARG A 255 11.11 1.91 8.34
CA ARG A 255 10.89 1.44 6.96
C ARG A 255 9.89 2.31 6.21
N GLU A 256 8.78 2.67 6.83
CA GLU A 256 7.73 3.47 6.20
C GLU A 256 8.20 4.89 5.88
N LEU A 257 8.92 5.54 6.80
CA LEU A 257 9.43 6.89 6.61
C LEU A 257 10.65 7.00 5.68
N THR A 258 11.41 5.91 5.51
CA THR A 258 12.65 5.92 4.71
C THR A 258 12.56 5.13 3.41
N GLY A 259 11.51 4.31 3.24
CA GLY A 259 11.35 3.44 2.07
C GLY A 259 12.31 2.24 2.00
N VAL A 260 13.19 2.06 2.99
CA VAL A 260 14.25 1.04 2.95
C VAL A 260 13.76 -0.36 3.35
N GLY A 261 14.50 -1.39 2.92
CA GLY A 261 14.22 -2.77 3.28
C GLY A 261 14.26 -3.02 4.81
N LEU A 262 13.43 -3.96 5.27
CA LEU A 262 13.25 -4.28 6.71
C LEU A 262 14.58 -4.62 7.43
N THR A 263 15.51 -5.26 6.72
CA THR A 263 16.84 -5.61 7.21
C THR A 263 17.70 -4.37 7.45
N ASP A 264 17.64 -3.40 6.54
CA ASP A 264 18.42 -2.16 6.63
C ASP A 264 17.84 -1.25 7.74
N ALA A 265 16.52 -1.15 7.84
CA ALA A 265 15.84 -0.44 8.94
C ALA A 265 16.19 -1.03 10.31
N LYS A 266 16.18 -2.36 10.43
CA LYS A 266 16.61 -3.05 11.66
C LYS A 266 18.07 -2.79 11.98
N LYS A 267 18.95 -2.83 10.98
CA LYS A 267 20.38 -2.61 11.16
C LYS A 267 20.67 -1.17 11.63
N ALA A 268 19.97 -0.20 11.06
CA ALA A 268 20.09 1.21 11.46
C ALA A 268 19.68 1.45 12.91
N LEU A 269 18.58 0.83 13.37
CA LEU A 269 18.17 0.93 14.78
C LEU A 269 19.14 0.21 15.72
N VAL A 270 19.78 -0.87 15.27
CA VAL A 270 20.84 -1.53 16.03
C VAL A 270 22.09 -0.66 16.11
N GLU A 271 22.49 0.00 15.01
CA GLU A 271 23.63 0.92 14.96
C GLU A 271 23.39 2.22 15.75
N ALA A 272 22.13 2.64 15.87
CA ALA A 272 21.70 3.80 16.65
C ALA A 272 21.33 3.47 18.11
N ASP A 273 21.64 2.27 18.62
CA ASP A 273 21.32 1.82 19.98
C ASP A 273 19.83 1.95 20.37
N GLY A 274 18.93 1.84 19.39
CA GLY A 274 17.48 1.99 19.57
C GLY A 274 16.96 3.42 19.50
N ASP A 275 17.82 4.42 19.24
CA ASP A 275 17.42 5.80 19.01
C ASP A 275 16.81 5.96 17.60
N PHE A 276 15.51 6.24 17.56
CA PHE A 276 14.74 6.33 16.31
C PHE A 276 15.14 7.52 15.45
N ASP A 277 15.29 8.70 16.04
CA ASP A 277 15.55 9.94 15.28
C ASP A 277 16.96 9.89 14.68
N LYS A 278 17.93 9.39 15.44
CA LYS A 278 19.28 9.15 14.96
C LYS A 278 19.33 8.10 13.84
N ALA A 279 18.56 7.00 13.97
CA ALA A 279 18.46 5.98 12.94
C ALA A 279 17.81 6.52 11.65
N LEU A 280 16.79 7.39 11.77
CA LEU A 280 16.10 8.02 10.64
C LEU A 280 17.02 8.95 9.87
N GLU A 281 17.76 9.80 10.57
CA GLU A 281 18.68 10.75 9.95
C GLU A 281 19.84 10.03 9.23
N GLU A 282 20.42 9.00 9.87
CA GLU A 282 21.49 8.21 9.29
C GLU A 282 21.02 7.39 8.08
N MET A 283 19.78 6.88 8.11
CA MET A 283 19.20 6.16 6.99
C MET A 283 18.86 7.06 5.81
N ARG A 284 18.42 8.29 6.05
CA ARG A 284 18.28 9.29 4.98
C ARG A 284 19.62 9.57 4.33
N LYS A 285 20.68 9.79 5.13
CA LYS A 285 22.05 9.97 4.60
C LYS A 285 22.53 8.76 3.80
N LYS A 286 22.38 7.54 4.31
CA LYS A 286 22.75 6.30 3.58
C LYS A 286 21.90 6.09 2.32
N GLY A 287 20.61 6.41 2.36
CA GLY A 287 19.71 6.37 1.21
C GLY A 287 20.13 7.31 0.09
N LEU A 288 20.46 8.55 0.44
CA LEU A 288 21.01 9.54 -0.51
C LEU A 288 22.32 9.05 -1.14
N THR A 289 23.26 8.48 -0.36
CA THR A 289 24.51 7.92 -0.94
C THR A 289 24.27 6.72 -1.86
N LYS A 290 23.21 5.93 -1.62
CA LYS A 290 22.82 4.83 -2.52
C LYS A 290 22.17 5.39 -3.78
N ALA A 291 21.40 6.46 -3.69
CA ALA A 291 20.79 7.14 -4.84
C ALA A 291 21.86 7.76 -5.74
N GLU A 292 22.85 8.43 -5.17
CA GLU A 292 23.99 8.99 -5.92
C GLU A 292 24.75 7.92 -6.71
N LYS A 293 25.01 6.75 -6.11
CA LYS A 293 25.66 5.62 -6.80
C LYS A 293 24.83 4.99 -7.92
N LYS A 294 23.55 5.33 -8.02
CA LYS A 294 22.64 4.83 -9.06
C LYS A 294 22.42 5.85 -10.17
N GLY A 295 22.84 7.10 -10.00
CA GLY A 295 22.66 8.17 -11.00
C GLY A 295 23.25 7.83 -12.38
N ASP A 296 24.34 7.06 -12.41
CA ASP A 296 25.01 6.65 -13.66
C ASP A 296 24.30 5.49 -14.39
N ARG A 297 23.24 4.92 -13.81
CA ARG A 297 22.52 3.79 -14.42
C ARG A 297 21.57 4.29 -15.48
N GLU A 298 21.49 3.53 -16.57
CA GLU A 298 20.66 3.92 -17.69
C GLU A 298 19.16 3.76 -17.39
N ALA A 299 18.41 4.87 -17.41
CA ALA A 299 16.96 4.91 -17.27
C ALA A 299 16.31 5.11 -18.65
N ARG A 300 15.74 4.03 -19.21
CA ARG A 300 15.08 4.01 -20.55
C ARG A 300 13.58 3.74 -20.49
N GLU A 301 13.10 3.12 -19.42
CA GLU A 301 11.68 2.90 -19.18
C GLU A 301 11.09 4.12 -18.47
N GLY A 302 9.77 4.25 -18.35
CA GLY A 302 9.18 5.40 -17.67
C GLY A 302 7.71 5.67 -17.98
N LEU A 303 7.29 6.89 -17.67
CA LEU A 303 5.95 7.40 -17.88
C LEU A 303 6.02 8.80 -18.51
N ILE A 304 5.10 9.06 -19.45
CA ILE A 304 4.75 10.42 -19.85
C ILE A 304 3.53 10.84 -19.03
N GLU A 305 3.70 11.85 -18.20
CA GLU A 305 2.63 12.40 -17.37
C GLU A 305 2.14 13.72 -17.95
N SER A 306 0.83 13.96 -17.86
CA SER A 306 0.19 15.17 -18.34
C SER A 306 -0.61 15.84 -17.23
N TYR A 307 -0.41 17.13 -17.02
CA TYR A 307 -1.10 17.89 -16.00
C TYR A 307 -1.69 19.17 -16.58
N VAL A 308 -2.95 19.45 -16.25
CA VAL A 308 -3.66 20.66 -16.67
C VAL A 308 -4.10 21.42 -15.43
N HIS A 309 -3.56 22.62 -15.24
CA HIS A 309 -3.93 23.49 -14.13
C HIS A 309 -4.96 24.52 -14.58
N SER A 310 -6.14 24.49 -13.95
CA SER A 310 -7.21 25.47 -14.12
C SER A 310 -7.64 25.72 -15.58
N GLY A 311 -7.43 24.73 -16.46
CA GLY A 311 -7.71 24.83 -17.91
C GLY A 311 -6.84 25.84 -18.68
N ARG A 312 -5.83 26.43 -18.04
CA ARG A 312 -4.99 27.51 -18.60
C ARG A 312 -3.56 27.08 -18.86
N ILE A 313 -2.99 26.25 -17.98
CA ILE A 313 -1.60 25.80 -18.08
C ILE A 313 -1.61 24.30 -18.31
N GLY A 314 -0.95 23.84 -19.37
CA GLY A 314 -0.74 22.43 -19.67
C GLY A 314 0.73 22.07 -19.51
N VAL A 315 1.01 20.90 -18.93
CA VAL A 315 2.35 20.34 -18.81
C VAL A 315 2.33 18.91 -19.32
N ILE A 316 3.35 18.55 -20.09
CA ILE A 316 3.71 17.17 -20.40
C ILE A 316 5.15 16.96 -19.93
N VAL A 317 5.40 15.90 -19.17
CA VAL A 317 6.73 15.56 -18.65
C VAL A 317 7.03 14.08 -18.87
N GLU A 318 8.24 13.79 -19.33
CA GLU A 318 8.79 12.44 -19.42
C GLU A 318 9.66 12.17 -18.19
N VAL A 319 9.24 11.18 -17.38
CA VAL A 319 9.98 10.72 -16.21
C VAL A 319 10.38 9.27 -16.43
N ASN A 320 11.68 9.01 -16.42
CA ASN A 320 12.25 7.70 -16.73
C ASN A 320 12.77 7.00 -15.47
N CYS A 321 12.73 5.68 -15.50
CA CYS A 321 13.33 4.77 -14.54
C CYS A 321 14.07 3.60 -15.24
N GLU A 322 14.65 2.69 -14.46
CA GLU A 322 15.40 1.54 -15.00
C GLU A 322 14.45 0.47 -15.58
N THR A 323 13.29 0.22 -14.95
CA THR A 323 12.37 -0.87 -15.35
C THR A 323 10.92 -0.43 -15.60
N ASP A 324 10.20 -1.17 -16.46
CA ASP A 324 8.78 -0.96 -16.73
C ASP A 324 7.90 -1.31 -15.52
N PHE A 325 8.41 -2.12 -14.60
CA PHE A 325 7.74 -2.47 -13.35
C PHE A 325 7.63 -1.25 -12.43
N VAL A 326 8.73 -0.52 -12.19
CA VAL A 326 8.70 0.67 -11.33
C VAL A 326 7.86 1.77 -11.95
N ALA A 327 7.89 1.94 -13.27
CA ALA A 327 7.05 2.91 -13.99
C ALA A 327 5.54 2.73 -13.73
N ARG A 328 5.10 1.52 -13.39
CA ARG A 328 3.68 1.20 -13.14
C ARG A 328 3.25 1.34 -11.68
N LEU A 329 4.17 1.54 -10.75
CA LEU A 329 3.88 1.70 -9.33
C LEU A 329 3.22 3.05 -9.06
N ASP A 330 2.29 3.07 -8.10
CA ASP A 330 1.56 4.30 -7.77
C ASP A 330 2.45 5.37 -7.16
N ASP A 331 3.49 4.97 -6.41
CA ASP A 331 4.53 5.89 -5.91
C ASP A 331 5.26 6.62 -7.05
N PHE A 332 5.58 5.92 -8.15
CA PHE A 332 6.26 6.51 -9.30
C PHE A 332 5.33 7.44 -10.10
N LYS A 333 4.07 7.03 -10.31
CA LYS A 333 3.05 7.89 -10.94
C LYS A 333 2.80 9.15 -10.12
N THR A 334 2.75 9.03 -8.81
CA THR A 334 2.57 10.16 -7.89
C THR A 334 3.74 11.14 -8.04
N LEU A 335 4.98 10.65 -8.03
CA LEU A 335 6.17 11.47 -8.27
C LEU A 335 6.09 12.19 -9.63
N ALA A 336 5.74 11.49 -10.71
CA ALA A 336 5.62 12.09 -12.04
C ALA A 336 4.55 13.19 -12.07
N HIS A 337 3.43 12.99 -11.38
CA HIS A 337 2.37 13.98 -11.25
C HIS A 337 2.82 15.21 -10.45
N GLU A 338 3.51 15.02 -9.33
CA GLU A 338 4.06 16.10 -8.50
C GLU A 338 5.10 16.92 -9.27
N ILE A 339 5.95 16.28 -10.08
CA ILE A 339 6.89 16.96 -10.97
C ILE A 339 6.13 17.78 -12.03
N ALA A 340 5.05 17.25 -12.60
CA ALA A 340 4.22 18.00 -13.54
C ALA A 340 3.58 19.24 -12.90
N MET A 341 3.14 19.14 -11.64
CA MET A 341 2.64 20.26 -10.85
C MET A 341 3.73 21.31 -10.56
N GLN A 342 4.93 20.86 -10.18
CA GLN A 342 6.10 21.71 -9.97
C GLN A 342 6.40 22.53 -11.23
N ILE A 343 6.45 21.89 -12.40
CA ILE A 343 6.70 22.55 -13.68
C ILE A 343 5.61 23.58 -13.98
N ALA A 344 4.34 23.22 -13.76
CA ALA A 344 3.22 24.12 -14.01
C ALA A 344 3.31 25.40 -13.17
N ALA A 345 3.68 25.26 -11.90
CA ALA A 345 3.76 26.33 -10.92
C ALA A 345 5.00 27.23 -11.10
N MET A 346 6.17 26.62 -11.30
CA MET A 346 7.45 27.33 -11.23
C MET A 346 8.06 27.66 -12.60
N ASN A 347 7.45 27.19 -13.70
CA ASN A 347 7.85 27.50 -15.08
C ASN A 347 9.37 27.36 -15.35
N PRO A 348 10.01 26.23 -15.00
CA PRO A 348 11.41 25.98 -15.35
C PRO A 348 11.57 25.95 -16.88
N LYS A 349 12.78 26.28 -17.35
CA LYS A 349 13.18 26.18 -18.77
C LYS A 349 13.98 24.92 -19.06
N TYR A 350 14.74 24.44 -18.09
CA TYR A 350 15.67 23.32 -18.23
C TYR A 350 15.37 22.25 -17.18
N ALA A 351 15.56 20.97 -17.51
CA ALA A 351 15.40 19.90 -16.53
C ALA A 351 16.56 19.94 -15.53
N SER A 352 17.79 19.89 -16.02
CA SER A 352 19.03 19.95 -15.27
C SER A 352 19.94 21.11 -15.71
N THR A 353 21.03 21.34 -14.98
CA THR A 353 22.05 22.33 -15.36
C THR A 353 22.81 21.93 -16.63
N GLU A 354 22.85 20.63 -16.94
CA GLU A 354 23.51 20.09 -18.14
C GLU A 354 22.70 20.36 -19.41
N ASP A 355 21.39 20.60 -19.27
CA ASP A 355 20.49 20.92 -20.38
C ASP A 355 20.54 22.40 -20.79
N ILE A 356 21.33 23.22 -20.08
CA ILE A 356 21.52 24.64 -20.43
C ILE A 356 22.44 24.73 -21.66
N PRO A 357 22.01 25.36 -22.76
CA PRO A 357 22.87 25.57 -23.92
C PRO A 357 24.14 26.33 -23.55
N ALA A 358 25.30 25.86 -24.04
CA ALA A 358 26.59 26.49 -23.74
C ALA A 358 26.64 27.99 -24.11
N GLU A 359 25.98 28.37 -25.21
CA GLU A 359 25.84 29.76 -25.64
C GLU A 359 25.08 30.62 -24.63
N GLU A 360 24.02 30.09 -24.02
CA GLU A 360 23.24 30.77 -22.99
C GLU A 360 24.07 30.98 -21.73
N MET A 361 24.79 29.93 -21.32
CA MET A 361 25.64 29.96 -20.12
C MET A 361 26.77 30.99 -20.27
N GLU A 362 27.45 31.03 -21.42
CA GLU A 362 28.50 32.01 -21.68
C GLU A 362 27.94 33.43 -21.85
N ARG A 363 26.75 33.60 -22.46
CA ARG A 363 26.10 34.93 -22.57
C ARG A 363 25.82 35.52 -21.20
N VAL A 364 25.14 34.78 -20.32
CA VAL A 364 24.80 35.25 -18.97
C VAL A 364 26.07 35.47 -18.13
N LYS A 365 27.09 34.62 -18.29
CA LYS A 365 28.39 34.78 -17.62
C LYS A 365 29.11 36.06 -18.06
N ALA A 366 29.12 36.35 -19.36
CA ALA A 366 29.69 37.58 -19.90
C ALA A 366 28.94 38.82 -19.40
N GLU A 367 27.61 38.79 -19.37
CA GLU A 367 26.78 39.87 -18.82
C GLU A 367 27.11 40.14 -17.33
N LEU A 368 27.22 39.09 -16.51
CA LEU A 368 27.53 39.22 -15.09
C LEU A 368 28.96 39.74 -14.85
N MET A 369 29.93 39.35 -15.68
CA MET A 369 31.33 39.81 -15.62
C MET A 369 31.49 41.32 -15.90
N VAL A 370 30.57 41.91 -16.68
CA VAL A 370 30.63 43.33 -17.06
C VAL A 370 30.03 44.25 -15.98
N SER A 371 29.44 43.70 -14.91
CA SER A 371 28.83 44.52 -13.86
C SER A 371 29.85 45.41 -13.12
N GLU A 372 29.56 46.71 -13.02
CA GLU A 372 30.45 47.72 -12.39
C GLU A 372 30.83 47.37 -10.93
N ALA A 373 29.97 46.62 -10.24
CA ALA A 373 30.19 46.13 -8.87
C ALA A 373 31.35 45.13 -8.72
N LEU A 374 31.86 44.58 -9.82
CA LEU A 374 32.98 43.61 -9.84
C LEU A 374 34.32 44.25 -10.20
N ALA A 375 34.34 45.46 -10.77
CA ALA A 375 35.54 46.11 -11.29
C ALA A 375 36.61 46.40 -10.20
N SER A 376 36.21 46.53 -8.93
CA SER A 376 37.09 46.83 -7.80
C SER A 376 37.62 45.59 -7.07
N LYS A 377 37.30 44.36 -7.51
CA LYS A 377 37.65 43.12 -6.82
C LYS A 377 38.81 42.37 -7.50
N PRO A 378 39.61 41.58 -6.76
CA PRO A 378 40.63 40.70 -7.35
C PRO A 378 40.03 39.71 -8.36
N GLU A 379 40.77 39.33 -9.40
CA GLU A 379 40.31 38.49 -10.51
C GLU A 379 39.75 37.13 -10.06
N GLU A 380 40.45 36.42 -9.18
CA GLU A 380 39.96 35.16 -8.59
C GLU A 380 38.67 35.33 -7.76
N MET A 381 38.46 36.50 -7.17
CA MET A 381 37.25 36.80 -6.40
C MET A 381 36.08 37.16 -7.33
N ARG A 382 36.36 37.78 -8.48
CA ARG A 382 35.35 38.06 -9.52
C ARG A 382 34.78 36.77 -10.10
N GLU A 383 35.64 35.81 -10.44
CA GLU A 383 35.19 34.52 -10.96
C GLU A 383 34.26 33.79 -9.98
N LYS A 384 34.65 33.69 -8.69
CA LYS A 384 33.80 33.05 -7.67
C LYS A 384 32.46 33.76 -7.47
N ILE A 385 32.43 35.09 -7.54
CA ILE A 385 31.18 35.86 -7.41
C ILE A 385 30.28 35.62 -8.62
N VAL A 386 30.84 35.64 -9.84
CA VAL A 386 30.08 35.38 -11.06
C VAL A 386 29.55 33.96 -11.09
N THR A 387 30.31 32.95 -10.67
CA THR A 387 29.80 31.58 -10.52
C THR A 387 28.62 31.52 -9.55
N GLY A 388 28.69 32.21 -8.41
CA GLY A 388 27.57 32.29 -7.46
C GLY A 388 26.34 32.99 -8.03
N GLN A 389 26.53 34.07 -8.79
CA GLN A 389 25.46 34.80 -9.47
C GLN A 389 24.83 34.00 -10.61
N LEU A 390 25.63 33.24 -11.37
CA LEU A 390 25.16 32.31 -12.39
C LEU A 390 24.29 31.22 -11.78
N ASN A 391 24.76 30.58 -10.71
CA ASN A 391 23.99 29.56 -10.02
C ASN A 391 22.65 30.12 -9.51
N LYS A 392 22.65 31.35 -8.98
CA LYS A 392 21.41 32.02 -8.55
C LYS A 392 20.48 32.36 -9.72
N HIS A 393 21.03 32.81 -10.85
CA HIS A 393 20.26 33.14 -12.05
C HIS A 393 19.53 31.92 -12.63
N PHE A 394 20.22 30.77 -12.67
CA PHE A 394 19.65 29.54 -13.21
C PHE A 394 18.88 28.70 -12.18
N ALA A 395 19.03 28.96 -10.88
CA ALA A 395 18.32 28.21 -9.83
C ALA A 395 16.80 28.22 -10.01
N GLU A 396 16.22 29.32 -10.49
CA GLU A 396 14.78 29.41 -10.78
C GLU A 396 14.41 28.86 -12.17
N GLN A 397 15.38 28.70 -13.08
CA GLN A 397 15.16 28.22 -14.45
C GLN A 397 15.39 26.72 -14.62
N VAL A 398 16.15 26.09 -13.72
CA VAL A 398 16.47 24.66 -13.74
C VAL A 398 15.57 23.93 -12.75
N LEU A 399 14.74 23.01 -13.25
CA LEU A 399 13.78 22.23 -12.44
C LEU A 399 14.46 21.58 -11.23
N MET A 400 15.59 20.88 -11.42
CA MET A 400 16.30 20.20 -10.32
C MET A 400 16.77 21.15 -9.20
N SER A 401 17.09 22.41 -9.54
CA SER A 401 17.59 23.42 -8.60
C SER A 401 16.49 24.16 -7.86
N GLN A 402 15.24 24.08 -8.33
CA GLN A 402 14.12 24.77 -7.70
C GLN A 402 13.80 24.19 -6.32
N THR A 403 13.33 25.05 -5.43
CA THR A 403 12.64 24.64 -4.21
C THR A 403 11.37 23.86 -4.59
N TYR A 404 11.13 22.75 -3.90
CA TYR A 404 9.99 21.89 -4.18
C TYR A 404 8.71 22.48 -3.59
N ILE A 405 7.66 22.61 -4.42
CA ILE A 405 6.46 23.38 -4.05
C ILE A 405 5.63 22.77 -2.91
N LEU A 406 5.72 21.45 -2.69
CA LEU A 406 4.97 20.77 -1.62
C LEU A 406 5.76 20.70 -0.31
N ASP A 407 7.06 20.97 -0.32
CA ASP A 407 7.95 20.96 0.85
C ASP A 407 9.16 21.88 0.58
N ASP A 408 9.10 23.08 1.16
CA ASP A 408 10.06 24.17 0.95
C ASP A 408 11.42 23.94 1.63
N SER A 409 11.53 22.88 2.43
CA SER A 409 12.79 22.50 3.09
C SER A 409 13.78 21.82 2.15
N LYS A 410 13.36 21.47 0.92
CA LYS A 410 14.17 20.70 -0.03
C LYS A 410 14.01 21.17 -1.48
N THR A 411 14.96 20.75 -2.32
CA THR A 411 14.89 20.94 -3.77
C THR A 411 14.18 19.79 -4.47
N VAL A 412 13.78 20.01 -5.72
CA VAL A 412 13.23 18.95 -6.59
C VAL A 412 14.24 17.81 -6.76
N GLU A 413 15.54 18.12 -6.90
CA GLU A 413 16.59 17.08 -6.97
C GLU A 413 16.62 16.21 -5.71
N GLN A 414 16.53 16.82 -4.52
CA GLN A 414 16.52 16.08 -3.27
C GLN A 414 15.28 15.20 -3.15
N HIS A 415 14.12 15.71 -3.56
CA HIS A 415 12.89 14.95 -3.59
C HIS A 415 12.97 13.74 -4.54
N ILE A 416 13.55 13.90 -5.73
CA ILE A 416 13.80 12.77 -6.65
C ILE A 416 14.80 11.78 -6.05
N LYS A 417 15.86 12.23 -5.37
CA LYS A 417 16.81 11.34 -4.68
C LYS A 417 16.15 10.53 -3.56
N GLU A 418 15.20 11.12 -2.82
CA GLU A 418 14.38 10.39 -1.84
C GLU A 418 13.54 9.30 -2.54
N ALA A 419 12.94 9.63 -3.68
CA ALA A 419 12.19 8.66 -4.48
C ALA A 419 13.09 7.53 -5.02
N ILE A 420 14.30 7.83 -5.50
CA ILE A 420 15.31 6.84 -5.92
C ILE A 420 15.69 5.93 -4.74
N ALA A 421 15.88 6.49 -3.55
CA ALA A 421 16.20 5.72 -2.36
C ALA A 421 15.06 4.78 -1.95
N LYS A 422 13.81 5.24 -2.08
CA LYS A 422 12.59 4.48 -1.77
C LYS A 422 12.29 3.39 -2.80
N LEU A 423 12.30 3.74 -4.08
CA LEU A 423 11.94 2.84 -5.19
C LEU A 423 13.08 1.92 -5.60
N GLY A 424 14.33 2.30 -5.29
CA GLY A 424 15.49 1.46 -5.52
C GLY A 424 15.97 1.43 -6.98
N GLU A 425 15.52 2.36 -7.82
CA GLU A 425 15.97 2.53 -9.21
C GLU A 425 16.36 3.99 -9.45
N ASN A 426 17.25 4.22 -10.42
CA ASN A 426 17.51 5.55 -10.93
C ASN A 426 16.24 6.17 -11.51
N ILE A 427 16.02 7.46 -11.27
CA ILE A 427 14.86 8.21 -11.76
C ILE A 427 15.35 9.53 -12.34
N VAL A 428 14.96 9.81 -13.58
CA VAL A 428 15.44 10.96 -14.34
C VAL A 428 14.26 11.66 -15.01
N VAL A 429 14.18 12.98 -14.89
CA VAL A 429 13.29 13.79 -15.74
C VAL A 429 14.03 14.07 -17.04
N ARG A 430 13.60 13.46 -18.15
CA ARG A 430 14.31 13.58 -19.43
C ARG A 430 13.97 14.86 -20.17
N GLN A 431 12.68 15.18 -20.25
CA GLN A 431 12.20 16.35 -20.96
C GLN A 431 10.81 16.73 -20.46
N PHE A 432 10.46 18.00 -20.63
CA PHE A 432 9.11 18.48 -20.39
C PHE A 432 8.77 19.63 -21.32
N LYS A 433 7.47 19.89 -21.45
CA LYS A 433 6.94 21.08 -22.11
C LYS A 433 5.82 21.65 -21.27
N ARG A 434 5.90 22.95 -20.98
CA ARG A 434 4.82 23.74 -20.39
C ARG A 434 4.22 24.64 -21.47
N ILE A 435 2.91 24.72 -21.51
CA ILE A 435 2.14 25.56 -22.44
C ILE A 435 1.19 26.40 -21.60
N GLU A 436 1.08 27.69 -21.92
CA GLU A 436 0.14 28.60 -21.27
C GLU A 436 -0.81 29.23 -22.28
N LEU A 437 -2.11 29.13 -22.02
CA LEU A 437 -3.15 29.68 -22.87
C LEU A 437 -3.01 31.21 -22.97
N GLY A 438 -2.92 31.71 -24.20
CA GLY A 438 -2.83 33.15 -24.48
C GLY A 438 -1.41 33.72 -24.46
N VAL A 439 -0.39 32.87 -24.30
CA VAL A 439 1.02 33.22 -24.46
C VAL A 439 1.53 32.55 -25.73
N SER A 440 1.96 33.35 -26.71
CA SER A 440 2.67 32.83 -27.90
C SER A 440 4.16 32.77 -27.57
N GLU A 441 4.78 31.61 -27.75
CA GLU A 441 6.25 31.47 -27.66
C GLU A 441 6.98 32.21 -28.78
#